data_AF-A0A136J3D3-F1
#
_entry.id   AF-A0A136J3D3-F1
#
_cell.length_a   1.000
_cell.length_b   1.000
_cell.length_c   1.000
_cell.angle_alpha   90.00
_cell.angle_beta   90.00
_cell.angle_gamma   90.00
#
_symmetry.space_group_name_H-M   'P 1'
#
loop_
_entity.id
_entity.type
_entity.pdbx_description
1 polymer ?
#
loop_
_entity_poly.entity_id
_entity_poly.type
_entity_poly.pdbx_seq_one_letter_code
_entity_poly.pdbx_strand_id
1 'polypeptide(L)' 'MPCTACSIHNRVCWMALNRPRCLECVCRGAKCDGLFAGLQISKNLAKQESIRDQEEKAEDDLLRFQAEIVAA' A
#
# COMPACT_ATOMS: atom_id res chain seq x y z
N MET A 1 -1.45 -5.97 14.23
CA MET A 1 -1.63 -4.74 15.04
C MET A 1 -3.12 -4.59 15.33
N PRO A 2 -3.58 -4.37 16.58
CA PRO A 2 -4.99 -4.17 16.86
C PRO A 2 -5.52 -2.88 16.22
N CYS A 3 -6.79 -2.85 15.83
CA CYS A 3 -7.42 -1.63 15.33
C CYS A 3 -7.59 -0.61 16.49
N THR A 4 -7.66 0.68 16.17
CA THR A 4 -7.76 1.77 17.14
C THR A 4 -8.94 1.58 18.09
N ALA A 5 -10.10 1.16 17.55
CA ALA A 5 -11.29 0.91 18.37
C ALA A 5 -11.08 -0.23 19.39
N CYS A 6 -10.43 -1.33 19.00
CA CYS A 6 -10.12 -2.41 19.94
C CYS A 6 -9.07 -1.98 20.96
N SER A 7 -8.09 -1.17 20.54
CA SER A 7 -7.06 -0.64 21.44
C SER A 7 -7.64 0.28 22.51
N ILE A 8 -8.51 1.22 22.13
CA ILE A 8 -9.14 2.18 23.05
C ILE A 8 -9.99 1.46 24.10
N HIS A 9 -10.70 0.42 23.70
CA HIS A 9 -11.60 -0.32 24.59
C HIS A 9 -10.95 -1.54 25.26
N ASN A 10 -9.62 -1.68 25.15
CA ASN A 10 -8.84 -2.80 25.68
C ASN A 10 -9.42 -4.18 25.32
N ARG A 11 -9.72 -4.39 24.03
CA ARG A 11 -10.35 -5.61 23.51
C ARG A 11 -9.39 -6.40 22.63
N VAL A 12 -9.63 -7.71 22.58
CA VAL A 12 -8.92 -8.60 21.67
C VAL A 12 -9.36 -8.33 20.23
N CYS A 13 -8.44 -7.81 19.42
CA CYS A 13 -8.70 -7.50 18.02
C CYS A 13 -8.50 -8.73 17.13
N TRP A 14 -9.60 -9.38 16.77
CA TRP A 14 -9.61 -10.52 15.84
C TRP A 14 -9.60 -10.06 14.39
N MET A 15 -8.42 -9.76 13.86
CA MET A 15 -8.24 -9.29 12.49
C MET A 15 -8.06 -10.49 11.53
N ALA A 16 -8.87 -10.54 10.47
CA ALA A 16 -8.75 -11.56 9.42
C ALA A 16 -8.21 -10.93 8.13
N LEU A 17 -7.32 -11.64 7.43
CA LEU A 17 -6.59 -11.13 6.25
C LEU A 17 -7.48 -10.60 5.12
N ASN A 18 -8.72 -11.10 5.00
CA ASN A 18 -9.63 -10.76 3.90
C ASN A 18 -10.86 -9.96 4.34
N ARG A 19 -10.83 -9.33 5.52
CA ARG A 19 -11.98 -8.54 6.00
C ARG A 19 -11.60 -7.10 6.29
N PRO A 20 -12.32 -6.10 5.78
CA PRO A 20 -12.02 -4.69 6.02
C PRO A 20 -12.08 -4.28 7.50
N ARG A 21 -12.72 -5.11 8.35
CA ARG A 21 -12.93 -4.88 9.78
C ARG A 21 -12.61 -6.14 10.57
N CYS A 22 -12.07 -5.98 11.77
CA CYS A 22 -11.91 -7.09 12.72
C CYS A 22 -13.28 -7.61 13.18
N LEU A 23 -13.36 -8.88 13.60
CA LEU A 23 -14.63 -9.48 14.03
C LEU A 23 -15.26 -8.69 15.19
N GLU A 24 -14.46 -8.21 16.13
CA GLU A 24 -14.96 -7.47 17.29
C GLU A 24 -15.72 -6.19 16.90
N CYS A 25 -15.17 -5.42 15.96
CA CYS A 25 -15.83 -4.23 15.46
C CYS A 25 -17.04 -4.55 14.57
N VAL A 26 -17.02 -5.69 13.85
CA VAL A 26 -18.20 -6.16 13.10
C VAL A 26 -19.34 -6.51 14.05
N CYS A 27 -19.08 -7.32 15.08
CA CYS A 27 -20.08 -7.75 16.06
C CYS A 27 -20.73 -6.59 16.81
N ARG A 28 -20.01 -5.47 16.97
CA ARG A 28 -20.49 -4.31 17.74
C ARG A 28 -20.90 -3.11 16.90
N GLY A 29 -20.83 -3.22 15.58
CA GLY A 29 -21.11 -2.09 14.69
C GLY A 29 -20.13 -0.90 14.85
N ALA A 30 -18.92 -1.14 15.35
CA ALA A 30 -17.91 -0.10 15.55
C ALA A 30 -17.11 0.18 14.27
N LYS A 31 -16.53 1.39 14.18
CA LYS A 31 -15.56 1.72 13.13
C LYS A 31 -14.25 0.95 13.39
N CYS A 32 -13.68 0.37 12.34
CA CYS A 32 -12.43 -0.39 12.41
C CYS A 32 -11.49 0.07 11.29
N ASP A 33 -10.25 0.34 11.65
CA ASP A 33 -9.17 0.83 10.79
C ASP A 33 -8.06 -0.20 10.55
N GLY A 34 -8.16 -1.39 11.15
CA GLY A 34 -7.17 -2.47 11.00
C GLY A 34 -6.95 -2.97 9.57
N LEU A 35 -8.01 -2.90 8.76
CA LEU A 35 -8.08 -2.95 7.30
C LEU A 35 -7.04 -2.18 6.49
N PHE A 36 -6.90 -0.92 6.87
CA PHE A 36 -6.48 0.12 5.95
C PHE A 36 -4.98 0.06 5.71
N ALA A 37 -4.20 -0.20 6.76
CA ALA A 37 -2.75 -0.23 6.65
C ALA A 37 -2.26 -1.34 5.70
N GLY A 38 -2.76 -2.57 5.83
CA GLY A 38 -2.30 -3.70 5.01
C GLY A 38 -2.59 -3.54 3.53
N LEU A 39 -3.83 -3.15 3.18
CA LEU A 39 -4.21 -2.90 1.79
C LEU A 39 -3.44 -1.72 1.18
N GLN A 40 -3.21 -0.65 1.95
CA GLN A 40 -2.44 0.50 1.48
C GLN A 40 -0.96 0.14 1.29
N ILE A 41 -0.37 -0.69 2.16
CA ILE A 41 1.00 -1.19 1.99
C ILE A 41 1.11 -1.98 0.69
N SER A 42 0.20 -2.93 0.41
CA SER A 42 0.23 -3.70 -0.84
C SER A 42 0.06 -2.82 -2.08
N LYS A 43 -0.83 -1.82 -2.03
CA LYS A 43 -0.99 -0.86 -3.14
C LYS A 43 0.26 0.00 -3.35
N ASN A 44 0.89 0.44 -2.27
CA ASN A 44 2.11 1.24 -2.34
C ASN A 44 3.28 0.43 -2.88
N LEU A 45 3.39 -0.85 -2.52
CA LEU A 45 4.40 -1.77 -3.07
C LEU A 45 4.24 -1.95 -4.58
N ALA A 46 3.02 -2.21 -5.05
CA ALA A 46 2.75 -2.32 -6.49
C ALA A 46 3.06 -1.00 -7.24
N LYS A 47 2.75 0.14 -6.62
CA LYS A 47 3.07 1.45 -7.20
C LYS A 47 4.58 1.70 -7.25
N GLN A 48 5.33 1.26 -6.25
CA GLN A 48 6.78 1.42 -6.19
C GLN A 48 7.47 0.63 -7.31
N GLU A 49 7.02 -0.61 -7.58
CA GLU A 49 7.52 -1.40 -8.70
C GLU A 49 7.23 -0.72 -10.04
N SER A 50 6.00 -0.23 -10.24
CA SER A 50 5.65 0.51 -11.46
C SER A 50 6.46 1.79 -11.65
N ILE A 51 6.83 2.50 -10.58
CA ILE A 51 7.66 3.71 -10.68
C ILE A 51 9.08 3.34 -11.10
N ARG A 52 9.64 2.28 -10.51
CA ARG A 52 10.99 1.79 -10.86
C ARG A 52 11.08 1.45 -12.36
N ASP A 53 10.09 0.75 -12.89
CA ASP A 53 10.06 0.38 -14.32
C ASP A 53 9.92 1.62 -15.24
N GLN A 54 9.29 2.69 -14.76
CA GLN A 54 9.18 3.96 -15.49
C GLN A 54 10.49 4.75 -15.44
N GLU A 55 11.18 4.74 -14.30
CA GLU A 55 12.50 5.38 -14.14
C GLU A 55 13.54 4.72 -15.05
N GLU A 56 13.60 3.39 -15.09
CA GLU A 56 14.52 2.64 -15.97
C GLU A 56 14.29 2.98 -17.45
N LYS A 57 13.04 3.01 -17.90
CA LYS A 57 12.70 3.42 -19.27
C LYS A 57 13.07 4.86 -19.57
N ALA A 58 12.85 5.77 -18.63
CA ALA A 58 13.19 7.17 -18.81
C ALA A 58 14.71 7.37 -18.88
N GLU A 59 15.48 6.62 -18.11
CA GLU A 59 16.94 6.60 -18.19
C GLU A 59 17.43 6.08 -19.55
N ASP A 60 16.87 4.97 -20.04
CA ASP A 60 17.20 4.41 -21.36
C ASP A 60 16.87 5.41 -22.50
N ASP A 61 15.70 6.04 -22.45
CA ASP A 61 15.30 7.04 -23.44
C ASP A 61 16.21 8.28 -23.39
N LEU A 62 16.62 8.73 -22.21
CA LEU A 62 17.57 9.83 -22.04
C LEU A 62 18.94 9.50 -22.65
N LEU A 63 19.45 8.30 -22.40
CA LEU A 63 20.71 7.84 -22.99
C LEU A 63 20.61 7.76 -24.51
N ARG A 64 19.50 7.26 -25.05
CA ARG A 64 19.26 7.23 -26.49
C ARG A 64 19.24 8.63 -27.09
N PHE A 65 18.48 9.56 -26.52
CA PHE A 65 18.40 10.93 -27.02
C PHE A 65 19.75 11.66 -26.93
N GLN A 66 20.53 11.45 -25.88
CA GLN A 66 21.89 12.00 -25.79
C GLN A 66 22.79 11.45 -26.90
N ALA A 67 22.73 10.14 -27.17
CA ALA A 67 23.50 9.54 -28.25
C ALA A 67 23.10 10.10 -29.64
N GLU A 68 21.80 10.30 -29.87
CA GLU A 68 21.27 10.90 -31.10
C GLU A 68 21.71 12.36 -31.27
N ILE A 69 21.72 13.15 -30.19
CA ILE A 69 22.18 14.55 -30.21
C ILE A 69 23.69 14.63 -30.47
N VAL A 70 24.48 13.74 -29.88
CA VAL A 70 25.95 13.72 -30.07
C VAL A 70 26.33 13.19 -31.46
N ALA A 71 25.51 12.34 -32.06
CA ALA A 71 25.73 11.80 -33.40
C ALA A 71 25.26 12.73 -34.54
N ALA A 72 24.51 13.80 -34.21
CA ALA A 72 24.06 14.84 -35.14
C ALA A 72 25.07 15.99 -35.24
#